data_AF-A0A532AJ38-F1
#
_entry.id   AF-A0A532AJ38-F1
#
_cell.length_a   1.000
_cell.length_b   1.000
_cell.length_c   1.000
_cell.angle_alpha   90.00
_cell.angle_beta   90.00
_cell.angle_gamma   90.00
#
_symmetry.space_group_name_H-M   'P 1'
#
loop_
_entity.id
_entity.type
_entity.pdbx_description
1 polymer ?
#
loop_
_entity_poly.entity_id
_entity_poly.type
_entity_poly.pdbx_seq_one_letter_code
_entity_poly.pdbx_strand_id
1 'polypeptide(L)'
;VKALRDSEFELDYMPAHEAVEKLPFTIEGLSQYDAIILSDIGANSLLLHPDVWLHGKTVPNRLKLLRDWTNAGGGLVMVGGYFSFQGIDGKARWHRTAVEDALPVTCLPNDD
;
A
#
# COMPACT_ATOMS: atom_id res chain seq x y z
N VAL A 1 -13.31 9.91 -1.12
CA VAL A 1 -12.80 11.31 -1.21
C VAL A 1 -13.83 12.36 -0.76
N LYS A 2 -15.03 12.48 -1.36
CA LYS A 2 -16.01 13.53 -0.98
C LYS A 2 -16.30 13.61 0.53
N ALA A 3 -16.34 12.47 1.22
CA ALA A 3 -16.58 12.40 2.66
C ALA A 3 -15.50 13.10 3.52
N LEU A 4 -14.30 13.34 2.98
CA LEU A 4 -13.20 14.00 3.70
C LEU A 4 -13.00 15.47 3.31
N ARG A 5 -13.78 15.99 2.34
CA ARG A 5 -13.53 17.31 1.73
C ARG A 5 -13.53 18.47 2.73
N ASP A 6 -14.39 18.40 3.73
CA ASP A 6 -14.56 19.43 4.75
C ASP A 6 -14.13 18.92 6.14
N SER A 7 -13.34 17.85 6.18
CA SER A 7 -12.75 17.34 7.42
C SER A 7 -11.47 18.11 7.76
N GLU A 8 -10.98 17.96 8.98
CA GLU A 8 -9.70 18.51 9.42
C GLU A 8 -8.48 17.81 8.79
N PHE A 9 -8.69 16.71 8.06
CA PHE A 9 -7.62 15.94 7.44
C PHE A 9 -7.24 16.52 6.07
N GLU A 10 -5.96 16.83 5.90
CA GLU A 10 -5.38 17.06 4.58
C GLU A 10 -5.24 15.73 3.83
N LEU A 11 -5.83 15.64 2.63
CA LEU A 11 -5.88 14.42 1.85
C LEU A 11 -5.10 14.56 0.55
N ASP A 12 -4.01 13.80 0.45
CA ASP A 12 -3.37 13.48 -0.83
C ASP A 12 -4.06 12.24 -1.43
N TYR A 13 -4.85 12.45 -2.48
CA TYR A 13 -5.54 11.36 -3.16
C TYR A 13 -4.70 10.85 -4.33
N MET A 14 -4.14 9.65 -4.14
CA MET A 14 -3.30 8.97 -5.12
C MET A 14 -4.03 7.74 -5.71
N PRO A 15 -4.54 7.82 -6.95
CA PRO A 15 -5.14 6.67 -7.63
C PRO A 15 -4.15 5.51 -7.78
N ALA A 16 -4.64 4.27 -7.83
CA ALA A 16 -3.80 3.08 -7.87
C ALA A 16 -2.78 3.06 -9.02
N HIS A 17 -3.12 3.59 -10.20
CA HIS A 17 -2.21 3.68 -11.34
C HIS A 17 -1.11 4.72 -11.13
N GLU A 18 -1.37 5.78 -10.36
CA GLU A 18 -0.34 6.76 -10.01
C GLU A 18 0.53 6.26 -8.86
N ALA A 19 -0.05 5.53 -7.90
CA ALA A 19 0.68 4.96 -6.76
C ALA A 19 1.82 4.04 -7.18
N VAL A 20 1.70 3.40 -8.36
CA VAL A 20 2.78 2.62 -8.96
C VAL A 20 4.06 3.44 -9.04
N GLU A 21 4.02 4.71 -9.43
CA GLU A 21 5.21 5.56 -9.62
C GLU A 21 5.39 6.58 -8.49
N LYS A 22 4.30 7.09 -7.91
CA LYS A 22 4.32 8.22 -6.98
C LYS A 22 4.43 7.85 -5.52
N LEU A 23 4.06 6.63 -5.10
CA LEU A 23 4.22 6.24 -3.70
C LEU A 23 5.73 6.32 -3.34
N PRO A 24 6.10 7.06 -2.28
CA PRO A 24 7.49 7.34 -1.96
C PRO A 24 8.38 6.10 -1.83
N PHE A 25 9.66 6.28 -2.20
CA PHE A 25 10.69 5.23 -2.17
C PHE A 25 11.63 5.33 -0.97
N THR A 26 11.35 6.24 -0.03
CA THR A 26 12.15 6.46 1.18
C THR A 26 11.24 6.63 2.39
N ILE A 27 11.78 6.36 3.58
CA ILE A 27 11.05 6.58 4.83
C ILE A 27 10.72 8.07 5.00
N GLU A 28 11.66 8.95 4.70
CA GLU A 28 11.49 10.40 4.80
C GLU A 28 10.33 10.89 3.92
N GLY A 29 10.16 10.27 2.75
CA GLY A 29 9.04 10.56 1.86
C GLY A 29 7.71 10.04 2.39
N LEU A 30 7.68 8.95 3.16
CA LEU A 30 6.44 8.49 3.81
C LEU A 30 6.13 9.32 5.08
N SER A 31 7.15 9.80 5.78
CA SER A 31 7.04 10.59 7.01
C SER A 31 6.42 11.99 6.83
N GLN A 32 6.07 12.38 5.61
CA GLN A 32 5.24 13.56 5.37
C GLN A 32 3.76 13.32 5.67
N TYR A 33 3.34 12.05 5.77
CA TYR A 33 1.97 11.66 6.06
C TYR A 33 1.86 11.17 7.50
N ASP A 34 0.75 11.47 8.18
CA ASP A 34 0.43 10.87 9.48
C ASP A 34 -0.17 9.46 9.31
N ALA A 35 -0.91 9.25 8.22
CA ALA A 35 -1.55 7.98 7.90
C ALA A 35 -1.57 7.71 6.39
N ILE A 36 -1.46 6.43 6.00
CA ILE A 36 -1.61 5.94 4.63
C ILE A 36 -2.75 4.93 4.58
N ILE A 37 -3.69 5.15 3.65
CA ILE A 37 -4.85 4.29 3.43
C ILE A 37 -4.68 3.55 2.10
N LEU A 38 -4.51 2.22 2.19
CA LEU A 38 -4.55 1.32 1.04
C LEU A 38 -6.00 0.85 0.84
N SER A 39 -6.61 1.20 -0.28
CA SER A 39 -8.00 0.85 -0.58
C SER A 39 -8.11 0.31 -1.99
N ASP A 40 -8.53 -0.95 -2.10
CA ASP A 40 -8.77 -1.65 -3.37
C ASP A 40 -7.57 -1.57 -4.33
N ILE A 41 -6.37 -1.82 -3.79
CA ILE A 41 -5.09 -1.81 -4.51
C ILE A 41 -4.26 -3.05 -4.14
N GLY A 42 -3.90 -3.85 -5.14
CA GLY A 42 -3.13 -5.07 -4.94
C GLY A 42 -1.65 -4.80 -4.68
N ALA A 43 -0.99 -5.70 -3.95
CA ALA A 43 0.44 -5.65 -3.62
C ALA A 43 1.33 -5.51 -4.88
N ASN A 44 0.92 -6.13 -5.98
CA ASN A 44 1.63 -6.05 -7.26
C ASN A 44 1.78 -4.62 -7.78
N SER A 45 0.81 -3.73 -7.57
CA SER A 45 0.91 -2.32 -8.00
C SER A 45 2.09 -1.61 -7.34
N LEU A 46 2.43 -1.99 -6.10
CA LEU A 46 3.54 -1.39 -5.37
C LEU A 46 4.87 -2.12 -5.58
N LEU A 47 4.83 -3.43 -5.89
CA LEU A 47 6.02 -4.25 -6.17
C LEU A 47 6.54 -4.13 -7.61
N LEU A 48 5.64 -3.95 -8.59
CA LEU A 48 5.95 -4.01 -10.02
C LEU A 48 5.98 -2.60 -10.64
N HIS A 49 6.86 -1.74 -10.11
CA HIS A 49 7.15 -0.45 -10.74
C HIS A 49 7.58 -0.65 -12.22
N PRO A 50 7.29 0.29 -13.15
CA PRO A 50 7.73 0.19 -14.55
C PRO A 50 9.21 -0.15 -14.73
N ASP A 51 10.10 0.45 -13.93
CA ASP A 51 11.53 0.08 -13.95
C ASP A 51 11.81 -1.40 -13.60
N VAL A 52 11.00 -2.01 -12.74
CA VAL A 52 11.10 -3.45 -12.42
C VAL A 52 10.49 -4.29 -13.53
N TRP A 53 9.23 -4.01 -13.88
CA TRP A 53 8.45 -4.85 -14.78
C TRP A 53 8.88 -4.75 -16.25
N LEU A 54 9.18 -3.55 -16.73
CA LEU A 54 9.52 -3.29 -18.14
C LEU A 54 11.02 -3.29 -18.39
N HIS A 55 11.82 -2.98 -17.36
CA HIS A 55 13.26 -2.74 -17.53
C HIS A 55 14.15 -3.65 -16.68
N GLY A 56 13.58 -4.51 -15.82
CA GLY A 56 14.34 -5.46 -15.00
C GLY A 56 15.29 -4.79 -13.99
N LYS A 57 15.08 -3.53 -13.67
CA LYS A 57 15.88 -2.79 -12.67
C LYS A 57 15.33 -3.05 -11.28
N THR A 58 16.17 -2.86 -10.27
CA THR A 58 15.73 -2.90 -8.87
C THR A 58 15.26 -1.52 -8.41
N VAL A 59 14.24 -1.50 -7.56
CA VAL A 59 13.78 -0.32 -6.81
C VAL A 59 13.59 -0.71 -5.35
N PRO A 60 13.58 0.25 -4.39
CA PRO A 60 13.24 -0.04 -3.01
C PRO A 60 11.90 -0.77 -2.88
N ASN A 61 11.84 -1.81 -2.05
CA ASN A 61 10.61 -2.53 -1.79
C ASN A 61 9.71 -1.70 -0.87
N ARG A 62 8.73 -1.02 -1.45
CA ARG A 62 7.82 -0.11 -0.74
C ARG A 62 6.95 -0.80 0.32
N LEU A 63 6.73 -2.11 0.22
CA LEU A 63 5.95 -2.85 1.22
C LEU A 63 6.76 -2.98 2.51
N LYS A 64 8.09 -3.17 2.41
CA LYS A 64 9.00 -3.11 3.57
C LYS A 64 9.04 -1.72 4.16
N LEU A 65 9.09 -0.68 3.31
CA LEU A 65 9.07 0.72 3.77
C LEU A 65 7.78 1.03 4.54
N LEU A 66 6.61 0.64 4.03
CA LEU A 66 5.34 0.83 4.71
C LEU A 66 5.32 0.15 6.08
N ARG A 67 5.79 -1.10 6.18
CA ARG A 67 5.92 -1.80 7.46
C ARG A 67 6.83 -1.06 8.43
N ASP A 68 8.03 -0.71 7.98
CA ASP A 68 9.05 -0.08 8.82
C ASP A 68 8.60 1.31 9.29
N TRP A 69 7.95 2.08 8.41
CA TRP A 69 7.33 3.36 8.74
C TRP A 69 6.16 3.21 9.72
N THR A 70 5.32 2.19 9.55
CA THR A 70 4.22 1.89 10.49
C THR A 70 4.75 1.56 11.88
N ASN A 71 5.80 0.72 11.95
CA ASN A 71 6.47 0.39 13.20
C ASN A 71 7.15 1.59 13.86
N ALA A 72 7.48 2.64 13.10
CA ALA A 72 8.00 3.90 13.59
C ALA A 72 6.92 4.89 14.06
N GLY A 73 5.64 4.51 14.01
CA GLY A 73 4.51 5.31 14.49
C GLY A 73 3.57 5.83 13.40
N GLY A 74 3.83 5.52 12.13
CA GLY A 74 2.92 5.86 11.03
C GLY A 74 1.60 5.08 11.08
N GLY A 75 0.49 5.73 10.77
CA GLY A 75 -0.81 5.06 10.70
C GLY A 75 -0.98 4.29 9.38
N LEU A 76 -1.11 2.96 9.42
CA LEU A 76 -1.43 2.17 8.23
C LEU A 76 -2.85 1.62 8.29
N VAL A 77 -3.65 1.91 7.27
CA VAL A 77 -5.02 1.40 7.14
C VAL A 77 -5.14 0.64 5.82
N MET A 78 -5.74 -0.54 5.88
CA MET A 78 -6.19 -1.26 4.70
C MET A 78 -7.71 -1.38 4.70
N VAL A 79 -8.35 -0.90 3.65
CA VAL A 79 -9.81 -1.00 3.45
C VAL A 79 -10.10 -2.17 2.52
N GLY A 80 -11.03 -3.04 2.91
CA GLY A 80 -11.43 -4.21 2.12
C GLY A 80 -11.97 -3.86 0.72
N GLY A 81 -11.88 -4.83 -0.19
CA GLY A 81 -12.19 -4.69 -1.61
C GLY A 81 -11.67 -5.88 -2.39
N TYR A 82 -11.98 -5.97 -3.68
CA TYR A 82 -11.52 -7.07 -4.53
C TYR A 82 -10.00 -7.08 -4.72
N PHE A 83 -9.36 -5.93 -4.57
CA PHE A 83 -7.91 -5.77 -4.60
C PHE A 83 -7.32 -5.40 -3.22
N SER A 84 -7.92 -5.85 -2.12
CA SER A 84 -7.35 -5.73 -0.78
C SER A 84 -7.20 -7.10 -0.10
N PHE A 85 -6.38 -7.20 0.95
CA PHE A 85 -6.06 -8.46 1.62
C PHE A 85 -5.65 -9.58 0.65
N GLN A 86 -6.35 -10.71 0.58
CA GLN A 86 -6.08 -11.68 -0.46
C GLN A 86 -6.86 -11.36 -1.73
N GLY A 87 -8.11 -10.89 -1.56
CA GLY A 87 -8.95 -10.33 -2.61
C GLY A 87 -9.36 -11.35 -3.66
N ILE A 88 -10.17 -10.93 -4.63
CA ILE A 88 -10.80 -11.83 -5.62
C ILE A 88 -9.77 -12.67 -6.38
N ASP A 89 -10.02 -13.97 -6.50
CA ASP A 89 -9.11 -14.97 -7.07
C ASP A 89 -7.70 -14.96 -6.44
N GLY A 90 -7.53 -14.41 -5.23
CA GLY A 90 -6.22 -14.19 -4.60
C GLY A 90 -5.33 -13.21 -5.37
N LYS A 91 -5.91 -12.21 -6.04
CA LYS A 91 -5.17 -11.27 -6.90
C LYS A 91 -4.64 -10.03 -6.19
N ALA A 92 -5.17 -9.69 -5.01
CA ALA A 92 -4.63 -8.59 -4.21
C ALA A 92 -3.26 -8.94 -3.61
N ARG A 93 -3.08 -10.21 -3.19
CA ARG A 93 -1.80 -10.83 -2.82
C ARG A 93 -1.06 -10.15 -1.67
N TRP A 94 -1.79 -9.77 -0.62
CA TRP A 94 -1.16 -9.21 0.58
C TRP A 94 -0.66 -10.28 1.56
N HIS A 95 -1.09 -11.55 1.44
CA HIS A 95 -0.55 -12.65 2.24
C HIS A 95 0.97 -12.82 2.08
N ARG A 96 1.68 -12.97 3.20
CA ARG A 96 3.15 -13.05 3.32
C ARG A 96 3.89 -11.85 2.74
N THR A 97 3.28 -10.68 2.76
CA THR A 97 3.95 -9.43 2.45
C THR A 97 4.37 -8.70 3.72
N ALA A 98 5.36 -7.81 3.59
CA ALA A 98 5.76 -6.97 4.73
C ALA A 98 4.62 -6.08 5.25
N VAL A 99 3.65 -5.71 4.40
CA VAL A 99 2.47 -4.96 4.84
C VAL A 99 1.57 -5.82 5.74
N GLU A 100 1.39 -7.11 5.47
CA GLU A 100 0.65 -8.01 6.36
C GLU A 100 1.24 -8.03 7.77
N ASP A 101 2.57 -8.04 7.91
CA ASP A 101 3.25 -8.00 9.22
C ASP A 101 2.89 -6.73 10.04
N ALA A 102 2.49 -5.64 9.37
CA ALA A 102 2.10 -4.39 10.01
C ALA A 102 0.58 -4.28 10.28
N LEU A 103 -0.22 -5.15 9.68
CA LEU A 103 -1.67 -5.16 9.87
C LEU A 103 -2.04 -5.97 11.13
N PRO A 104 -3.14 -5.63 11.82
CA PRO A 104 -3.61 -6.38 12.99
C PRO A 104 -4.31 -7.70 12.62
N VAL A 105 -4.23 -8.15 11.37
CA VAL A 105 -4.90 -9.33 10.83
C VAL A 105 -3.96 -10.10 9.90
N THR A 106 -4.16 -11.41 9.80
CA THR A 106 -3.47 -12.27 8.83
C THR A 106 -4.38 -12.53 7.64
N CYS A 107 -3.85 -12.39 6.42
CA CYS A 107 -4.58 -12.72 5.19
C CYS A 107 -4.65 -14.24 5.03
N LEU A 108 -5.74 -14.73 4.46
CA LEU A 108 -5.82 -16.12 4.04
C LEU A 108 -4.82 -16.38 2.90
N PRO A 109 -4.30 -17.61 2.76
CA PRO A 109 -3.43 -17.96 1.64
C PRO A 109 -4.20 -18.13 0.31
N ASN A 110 -5.53 -18.11 0.36
CA ASN A 110 -6.47 -18.31 -0.73
C ASN A 110 -7.49 -17.18 -0.79
N ASP A 111 -8.27 -17.14 -1.87
CA ASP A 111 -9.32 -16.15 -2.11
C ASP A 111 -10.21 -15.93 -0.86
N ASP A 112 -10.53 -14.66 -0.59
CA ASP A 112 -11.27 -14.21 0.61
C ASP A 112 -12.79 -14.42 0.49
#